data_AF-A0A2I2YHB7-F1
#
_entry.id   AF-A0A2I2YHB7-F1
#
_cell.length_a   1.000
_cell.length_b   1.000
_cell.length_c   1.000
_cell.angle_alpha   90.00
_cell.angle_beta   90.00
_cell.angle_gamma   90.00
#
_symmetry.space_group_name_H-M   'P 1'
#
loop_
_entity.id
_entity.type
_entity.pdbx_description
1 polymer ?
#
loop_
_entity_poly.entity_id
_entity_poly.type
_entity_poly.pdbx_seq_one_letter_code
_entity_poly.pdbx_strand_id
1 'polypeptide(L)'
;KKTSRHPLHQDLHYFPFRPSDLIVCAWTAMEHINRNNGCLVVLPGTHKGSLKPHDYPKWEGGVNKMFHGIQDYEENKARVHLVMEKGDTVFFHPLLIHGSGQNKTQGFRKAISCHFASADCHYIDVKGTSQENIEKEVVGIAHKFFGAENSVDLK
;
A
#
# COMPACT_ATOMS: atom_id res chain seq x y z
N LYS A 1 -23.87 -1.19 -1.86
CA LYS A 1 -22.82 -1.76 -0.98
C LYS A 1 -21.68 -0.75 -0.95
N LYS A 2 -21.28 -0.23 0.22
CA LYS A 2 -20.11 0.68 0.31
C LYS A 2 -18.86 -0.14 -0.03
N THR A 3 -18.02 0.31 -0.95
CA THR A 3 -16.79 -0.41 -1.33
C THR A 3 -15.64 -0.02 -0.39
N SER A 4 -14.59 -0.85 -0.35
CA SER A 4 -13.46 -0.69 0.56
C SER A 4 -12.66 0.59 0.29
N ARG A 5 -12.41 1.36 1.35
CA ARG A 5 -11.41 2.43 1.41
C ARG A 5 -10.05 1.80 1.67
N HIS A 6 -9.00 2.26 0.98
CA HIS A 6 -7.63 1.86 1.34
C HIS A 6 -7.08 2.87 2.35
N PRO A 7 -6.67 2.44 3.56
CA PRO A 7 -6.10 3.35 4.55
C PRO A 7 -4.81 4.00 4.04
N LEU A 8 -4.41 5.09 4.71
CA LEU A 8 -3.11 5.70 4.44
C LEU A 8 -2.01 4.73 4.85
N HIS A 9 -1.09 4.45 3.94
CA HIS A 9 -0.05 3.45 4.08
C HIS A 9 1.20 3.84 3.27
N GLN A 10 2.25 3.03 3.42
CA GLN A 10 3.47 3.07 2.63
C GLN A 10 3.65 1.67 2.03
N ASP A 11 3.80 1.57 0.72
CA ASP A 11 3.94 0.28 0.04
C ASP A 11 5.15 -0.50 0.56
N LEU A 12 6.23 0.22 0.93
CA LEU A 12 7.45 -0.40 1.44
C LEU A 12 7.21 -1.30 2.65
N HIS A 13 6.13 -1.10 3.41
CA HIS A 13 5.73 -1.99 4.51
C HIS A 13 5.59 -3.45 4.06
N TYR A 14 5.16 -3.68 2.83
CA TYR A 14 4.96 -5.01 2.26
C TYR A 14 6.16 -5.55 1.51
N PHE A 15 7.22 -4.75 1.32
CA PHE A 15 8.38 -5.11 0.51
C PHE A 15 9.58 -5.43 1.41
N PRO A 16 10.00 -6.70 1.53
CA PRO A 16 11.19 -7.08 2.29
C PRO A 16 12.47 -6.96 1.43
N PHE A 17 12.59 -5.92 0.59
CA PHE A 17 13.77 -5.66 -0.23
C PHE A 17 14.13 -4.17 -0.30
N ARG A 18 15.42 -3.88 -0.52
CA ARG A 18 16.04 -2.55 -0.38
C ARG A 18 17.16 -2.34 -1.44
N PRO A 19 17.58 -1.10 -1.72
CA PRO A 19 17.12 0.18 -1.14
C PRO A 19 15.79 0.69 -1.71
N SER A 20 15.03 1.45 -0.92
CA SER A 20 13.71 1.97 -1.32
C SER A 20 13.75 2.91 -2.52
N ASP A 21 14.84 3.67 -2.65
CA ASP A 21 14.99 4.69 -3.68
C ASP A 21 15.17 4.10 -5.08
N LEU A 22 15.43 2.79 -5.17
CA LEU A 22 15.48 2.02 -6.41
C LEU A 22 14.16 1.29 -6.70
N ILE A 23 13.08 1.67 -6.00
CA ILE A 23 11.75 1.09 -6.16
C ILE A 23 10.76 2.19 -6.55
N VAL A 24 9.87 1.90 -7.50
CA VAL A 24 8.84 2.84 -7.96
C VAL A 24 7.53 2.12 -8.24
N CYS A 25 6.42 2.70 -7.78
CA CYS A 25 5.09 2.31 -8.22
C CYS A 25 4.72 3.09 -9.48
N ALA A 26 4.28 2.37 -10.51
CA ALA A 26 3.54 2.93 -11.64
C ALA A 26 2.07 2.55 -11.49
N TRP A 27 1.20 3.53 -11.30
CA TRP A 27 -0.23 3.33 -11.14
C TRP A 27 -0.98 4.06 -12.25
N THR A 28 -1.81 3.34 -13.00
CA THR A 28 -2.48 3.84 -14.21
C THR A 28 -3.99 3.74 -14.07
N ALA A 29 -4.67 4.86 -14.35
CA ALA A 29 -6.12 4.97 -14.37
C ALA A 29 -6.69 4.24 -15.60
N MET A 30 -7.58 3.25 -15.38
CA MET A 30 -8.24 2.52 -16.49
C MET A 30 -9.57 3.16 -16.91
N GLU A 31 -10.03 4.16 -16.16
CA GLU A 31 -11.24 4.94 -16.34
C GLU A 31 -11.02 6.33 -15.73
N HIS A 32 -11.96 7.27 -15.89
CA HIS A 32 -11.89 8.55 -15.20
C HIS A 32 -12.01 8.36 -13.68
N ILE A 33 -11.07 8.89 -12.91
CA ILE A 33 -10.96 8.70 -11.47
C ILE A 33 -10.90 10.05 -10.77
N ASN A 34 -11.83 10.27 -9.84
CA ASN A 34 -11.99 11.51 -9.11
C ASN A 34 -12.33 11.26 -7.64
N ARG A 35 -12.60 12.34 -6.90
CA ARG A 35 -12.88 12.27 -5.46
C ARG A 35 -14.15 11.48 -5.12
N ASN A 36 -15.12 11.41 -6.04
CA ASN A 36 -16.39 10.71 -5.82
C ASN A 36 -16.24 9.20 -5.98
N ASN A 37 -15.43 8.72 -6.93
CA ASN A 37 -15.20 7.30 -7.14
C ASN A 37 -13.92 6.75 -6.47
N GLY A 38 -13.28 7.54 -5.61
CA GLY A 38 -12.20 7.07 -4.73
C GLY A 38 -10.81 7.16 -5.35
N CYS A 39 -10.43 8.35 -5.81
CA CYS A 39 -9.07 8.64 -6.25
C CYS A 39 -8.01 8.43 -5.17
N LEU A 40 -6.75 8.36 -5.59
CA LEU A 40 -5.62 8.37 -4.68
C LEU A 40 -5.55 9.69 -3.91
N VAL A 41 -5.12 9.59 -2.66
CA VAL A 41 -4.78 10.70 -1.78
C VAL A 41 -3.34 10.51 -1.35
N VAL A 42 -2.51 11.53 -1.53
CA VAL A 42 -1.09 11.50 -1.18
C VAL A 42 -0.76 12.62 -0.20
N LEU A 43 0.26 12.40 0.63
CA LEU A 43 0.86 13.42 1.49
C LEU A 43 2.24 13.78 0.91
N PRO A 44 2.36 14.90 0.16
CA PRO A 44 3.60 15.27 -0.51
C PRO A 44 4.80 15.36 0.44
N GLY A 45 5.97 14.98 -0.07
CA GLY A 45 7.24 15.03 0.68
C GLY A 45 7.44 13.93 1.73
N THR A 46 6.42 13.14 2.06
CA THR A 46 6.53 12.07 3.07
C THR A 46 7.46 10.92 2.67
N HIS A 47 7.75 10.76 1.38
CA HIS A 47 8.74 9.81 0.89
C HIS A 47 10.16 10.04 1.43
N LYS A 48 10.47 11.24 1.94
CA LYS A 48 11.76 11.59 2.56
C LYS A 48 11.86 11.19 4.03
N GLY A 49 10.76 10.70 4.62
CA GLY A 49 10.72 10.22 5.99
C GLY A 49 11.12 8.75 6.10
N SER A 50 10.95 8.18 7.30
CA SER A 50 11.15 6.75 7.54
C SER A 50 9.92 5.92 7.18
N LEU A 51 10.10 4.60 7.12
CA LEU A 51 8.99 3.65 7.16
C LEU A 51 8.31 3.76 8.53
N LYS A 52 7.00 3.95 8.53
CA LYS A 52 6.15 4.00 9.72
C LYS A 52 5.70 2.60 10.14
N PRO A 53 5.30 2.40 11.41
CA PRO A 53 4.54 1.22 11.82
C PRO A 53 3.14 1.21 11.20
N HIS A 54 2.72 0.04 10.73
CA HIS A 54 1.38 -0.20 10.18
C HIS A 54 0.67 -1.30 10.94
N ASP A 55 -0.65 -1.15 11.08
CA ASP A 55 -1.52 -2.16 11.67
C ASP A 55 -2.92 -2.04 11.05
N TYR A 56 -3.81 -3.00 11.31
CA TYR A 56 -5.19 -2.96 10.86
C TYR A 56 -5.94 -1.77 11.48
N PRO A 57 -6.54 -0.89 10.66
CA PRO A 57 -7.38 0.18 11.18
C PRO A 57 -8.57 -0.37 11.97
N LYS A 58 -8.87 0.26 13.10
CA LYS A 58 -10.04 -0.07 13.94
C LYS A 58 -11.31 0.60 13.39
N TRP A 59 -11.72 0.25 12.17
CA TRP A 59 -12.91 0.82 11.51
C TRP A 59 -14.16 -0.04 11.70
N GLU A 60 -15.31 0.61 11.91
CA GLU A 60 -16.61 -0.05 11.89
C GLU A 60 -16.89 -0.69 10.52
N GLY A 61 -17.28 -1.96 10.52
CA GLY A 61 -17.49 -2.75 9.29
C GLY A 61 -16.27 -3.52 8.81
N GLY A 62 -15.14 -3.42 9.53
CA GLY A 62 -13.91 -4.15 9.24
C GLY A 62 -13.08 -3.53 8.11
N VAL A 63 -11.88 -4.07 7.95
CA VAL A 63 -10.93 -3.66 6.91
C VAL A 63 -10.58 -4.89 6.08
N ASN A 64 -10.35 -4.70 4.79
CA ASN A 64 -9.89 -5.80 3.94
C ASN A 64 -8.59 -6.37 4.51
N LYS A 65 -8.42 -7.69 4.40
CA LYS A 65 -7.16 -8.34 4.73
C LYS A 65 -6.02 -7.70 3.91
N MET A 66 -4.84 -7.55 4.50
CA MET A 66 -3.68 -6.85 3.94
C MET A 66 -3.87 -5.35 3.69
N PHE A 67 -4.90 -4.68 4.24
CA PHE A 67 -5.02 -3.21 4.18
C PHE A 67 -4.57 -2.60 5.51
N HIS A 68 -3.27 -2.63 5.79
CA HIS A 68 -2.69 -2.02 6.98
C HIS A 68 -2.61 -0.51 6.82
N GLY A 69 -2.98 0.23 7.87
CA GLY A 69 -2.87 1.68 7.94
C GLY A 69 -1.72 2.12 8.85
N ILE A 70 -1.12 3.25 8.52
CA ILE A 70 -0.14 3.92 9.39
C ILE A 70 -0.82 4.31 10.70
N GLN A 71 -0.16 4.01 11.81
CA GLN A 71 -0.65 4.33 13.15
C GLN A 71 -0.24 5.75 13.60
N ASP A 72 0.87 6.27 13.09
CA ASP A 72 1.44 7.57 13.44
C ASP A 72 1.77 8.42 12.19
N TYR A 73 0.90 9.35 11.83
CA TYR A 73 1.21 10.35 10.82
C TYR A 73 0.68 11.72 11.21
N GLU A 74 1.38 12.77 10.78
CA GLU A 74 0.92 14.13 10.97
C GLU A 74 -0.34 14.38 10.13
N GLU A 75 -1.50 14.40 10.79
CA GLU A 75 -2.77 14.61 10.10
C GLU A 75 -2.88 15.99 9.43
N ASN A 76 -2.11 16.97 9.95
CA ASN A 76 -2.10 18.37 9.51
C ASN A 76 -1.36 18.61 8.19
N LYS A 77 -0.70 17.60 7.58
CA LYS A 77 -0.11 17.77 6.25
C LYS A 77 -1.18 17.89 5.17
N ALA A 78 -1.03 18.90 4.31
CA ALA A 78 -1.92 19.10 3.18
C ALA A 78 -1.94 17.86 2.28
N ARG A 79 -3.14 17.31 2.08
CA ARG A 79 -3.36 16.11 1.25
C ARG A 79 -3.69 16.51 -0.18
N VAL A 80 -3.01 15.91 -1.15
CA VAL A 80 -3.31 16.10 -2.57
C VAL A 80 -4.16 14.93 -3.07
N HIS A 81 -5.24 15.23 -3.77
CA HIS A 81 -6.12 14.24 -4.36
C HIS A 81 -5.80 14.15 -5.85
N LEU A 82 -5.45 12.96 -6.32
CA LEU A 82 -5.03 12.73 -7.70
C LEU A 82 -6.24 12.41 -8.57
N VAL A 83 -6.90 13.45 -9.08
CA VAL A 83 -7.93 13.29 -10.12
C VAL A 83 -7.20 12.99 -11.43
N MET A 84 -7.61 11.92 -12.11
CA MET A 84 -6.89 11.35 -13.25
C MET A 84 -7.88 10.95 -14.33
N GLU A 85 -7.53 11.21 -15.59
CA GLU A 85 -8.25 10.71 -16.75
C GLU A 85 -7.80 9.30 -17.12
N LYS A 86 -8.61 8.61 -17.94
CA LYS A 86 -8.24 7.27 -18.43
C LYS A 86 -6.90 7.35 -19.19
N GLY A 87 -5.95 6.50 -18.79
CA GLY A 87 -4.61 6.43 -19.37
C GLY A 87 -3.56 7.23 -18.61
N ASP A 88 -3.97 8.16 -17.73
CA ASP A 88 -3.03 8.87 -16.87
C ASP A 88 -2.30 7.89 -15.96
N THR A 89 -1.01 8.13 -15.76
CA THR A 89 -0.16 7.33 -14.88
C THR A 89 0.52 8.23 -13.87
N VAL A 90 0.45 7.86 -12.58
CA VAL A 90 1.23 8.46 -11.52
C VAL A 90 2.36 7.53 -11.13
N PHE A 91 3.56 8.09 -11.00
CA PHE A 91 4.72 7.40 -10.45
C PHE A 91 4.97 7.90 -9.03
N PHE A 92 5.19 6.98 -8.08
CA PHE A 92 5.52 7.38 -6.72
C PHE A 92 6.43 6.39 -5.99
N HIS A 93 7.18 6.96 -5.04
CA HIS A 93 8.13 6.26 -4.18
C HIS A 93 7.40 5.40 -3.13
N PRO A 94 7.92 4.20 -2.75
CA PRO A 94 7.22 3.30 -1.83
C PRO A 94 7.09 3.82 -0.39
N LEU A 95 7.89 4.82 0.01
CA LEU A 95 7.71 5.55 1.29
C LEU A 95 6.70 6.71 1.21
N LEU A 96 6.16 7.03 0.03
CA LEU A 96 5.13 8.08 -0.05
C LEU A 96 3.87 7.61 0.67
N ILE A 97 3.46 8.36 1.68
CA ILE A 97 2.20 8.09 2.39
C ILE A 97 1.05 8.38 1.44
N HIS A 98 0.27 7.34 1.13
CA HIS A 98 -0.87 7.43 0.25
C HIS A 98 -1.98 6.45 0.62
N GLY A 99 -3.17 6.67 0.07
CA GLY A 99 -4.32 5.78 0.23
C GLY A 99 -5.39 6.08 -0.81
N SER A 100 -6.52 5.38 -0.77
CA SER A 100 -7.65 5.64 -1.67
C SER A 100 -8.84 6.17 -0.89
N GLY A 101 -9.48 7.21 -1.43
CA GLY A 101 -10.77 7.69 -0.90
C GLY A 101 -11.86 6.60 -0.97
N GLN A 102 -12.94 6.81 -0.21
CA GLN A 102 -14.12 5.96 -0.37
C GLN A 102 -14.76 6.22 -1.74
N ASN A 103 -15.04 5.15 -2.49
CA ASN A 103 -15.89 5.25 -3.68
C ASN A 103 -17.36 5.33 -3.23
N LYS A 104 -17.99 6.46 -3.53
CA LYS A 104 -19.38 6.80 -3.19
C LYS A 104 -20.35 6.55 -4.34
N THR A 105 -19.84 6.10 -5.49
CA THR A 105 -20.65 5.76 -6.66
C THR A 105 -21.16 4.32 -6.58
N GLN A 106 -22.03 3.93 -7.52
CA GLN A 106 -22.55 2.55 -7.59
C GLN A 106 -21.61 1.60 -8.35
N GLY A 107 -20.65 2.13 -9.12
CA GLY A 107 -19.74 1.34 -9.96
C GLY A 107 -18.45 0.93 -9.26
N PHE A 108 -17.71 0.01 -9.87
CA PHE A 108 -16.35 -0.36 -9.46
C PHE A 108 -15.32 0.54 -10.15
N ARG A 109 -14.41 1.13 -9.37
CA ARG A 109 -13.29 1.93 -9.86
C ARG A 109 -12.10 1.05 -10.20
N LYS A 110 -11.67 1.04 -11.47
CA LYS A 110 -10.54 0.21 -11.94
C LYS A 110 -9.29 1.03 -12.18
N ALA A 111 -8.18 0.46 -11.75
CA ALA A 111 -6.84 0.92 -12.03
C ALA A 111 -5.92 -0.29 -12.03
N ILE A 112 -4.78 -0.16 -12.71
CA ILE A 112 -3.72 -1.17 -12.71
C ILE A 112 -2.47 -0.55 -12.11
N SER A 113 -1.71 -1.35 -11.37
CA SER A 113 -0.44 -0.89 -10.79
C SER A 113 0.63 -1.96 -10.88
N CYS A 114 1.87 -1.52 -11.01
CA CYS A 114 3.05 -2.36 -10.93
C CYS A 114 4.12 -1.65 -10.10
N HIS A 115 4.78 -2.40 -9.22
CA HIS A 115 5.95 -1.94 -8.48
C HIS A 115 7.20 -2.52 -9.13
N PHE A 116 8.07 -1.64 -9.61
CA PHE A 116 9.37 -1.99 -10.16
C PHE A 116 10.44 -1.79 -9.10
N ALA A 117 11.46 -2.65 -9.11
CA ALA A 117 12.66 -2.53 -8.31
C ALA A 117 13.89 -2.75 -9.20
N SER A 118 15.00 -2.06 -8.92
CA SER A 118 16.29 -2.39 -9.57
C SER A 118 16.66 -3.84 -9.30
N ALA A 119 17.33 -4.47 -10.26
CA ALA A 119 17.94 -5.79 -10.10
C ALA A 119 19.05 -5.80 -9.03
N ASP A 120 19.59 -4.64 -8.68
CA ASP A 120 20.61 -4.48 -7.63
C ASP A 120 20.04 -4.46 -6.20
N CYS A 121 18.71 -4.55 -6.06
CA CYS A 121 18.08 -4.66 -4.74
C CYS A 121 18.41 -6.01 -4.08
N HIS A 122 18.36 -6.04 -2.75
CA HIS A 122 18.57 -7.24 -1.95
C HIS A 122 17.44 -7.42 -0.93
N TYR A 123 17.16 -8.67 -0.56
CA TYR A 123 16.21 -9.00 0.48
C TYR A 123 16.77 -8.68 1.87
N ILE A 124 15.88 -8.25 2.78
CA ILE A 124 16.19 -7.99 4.18
C ILE A 124 15.47 -8.97 5.09
N ASP A 125 16.05 -9.25 6.25
CA ASP A 125 15.31 -9.93 7.33
C ASP A 125 14.37 -8.91 7.99
N VAL A 126 13.11 -9.27 8.17
CA VAL A 126 12.08 -8.42 8.76
C VAL A 126 11.78 -8.76 10.23
N LYS A 127 12.36 -9.84 10.77
CA LYS A 127 12.19 -10.24 12.18
C LYS A 127 12.68 -9.14 13.12
N GLY A 128 11.89 -8.85 14.15
CA GLY A 128 12.16 -7.75 15.08
C GLY A 128 12.05 -6.33 14.49
N THR A 129 11.56 -6.19 13.25
CA THR A 129 11.30 -4.87 12.62
C THR A 129 9.81 -4.53 12.61
N SER A 130 9.45 -3.33 12.16
CA SER A 130 8.04 -2.94 11.96
C SER A 130 7.32 -3.72 10.86
N GLN A 131 8.02 -4.56 10.08
CA GLN A 131 7.46 -5.38 9.00
C GLN A 131 7.26 -6.85 9.41
N GLU A 132 7.60 -7.25 10.64
CA GLU A 132 7.48 -8.64 11.11
C GLU A 132 6.04 -9.17 11.02
N ASN A 133 5.04 -8.29 11.16
CA ASN A 133 3.63 -8.64 11.00
C ASN A 133 3.31 -9.17 9.59
N ILE A 134 3.93 -8.63 8.54
CA ILE A 134 3.74 -9.09 7.16
C ILE A 134 4.30 -10.49 6.97
N GLU A 135 5.47 -10.79 7.53
CA GLU A 135 6.02 -12.15 7.50
C GLU A 135 5.05 -13.15 8.11
N LYS A 136 4.60 -12.89 9.34
CA LYS A 136 3.64 -13.76 10.04
C LYS A 136 2.36 -13.96 9.22
N GLU A 137 1.86 -12.90 8.59
CA GLU A 137 0.63 -12.99 7.81
C GLU A 137 0.82 -13.77 6.51
N VAL A 138 1.91 -13.55 5.77
CA VAL A 138 2.22 -14.26 4.53
C VAL A 138 2.48 -15.74 4.81
N VAL A 139 3.26 -16.06 5.83
CA VAL A 139 3.52 -17.43 6.29
C VAL A 139 2.19 -18.10 6.69
N GLY A 140 1.34 -17.42 7.45
CA GLY A 140 0.02 -17.94 7.84
C GLY A 140 -0.91 -18.19 6.65
N ILE A 141 -0.89 -17.33 5.63
CA ILE A 141 -1.62 -17.56 4.37
C ILE A 141 -1.05 -18.78 3.65
N ALA A 142 0.28 -18.87 3.53
CA ALA A 142 0.93 -19.97 2.82
C ALA A 142 0.63 -21.33 3.47
N HIS A 143 0.70 -21.43 4.80
CA HIS A 143 0.28 -22.64 5.52
C HIS A 143 -1.19 -23.00 5.26
N LYS A 144 -2.08 -22.01 5.29
CA LYS A 144 -3.52 -22.24 5.09
C LYS A 144 -3.85 -22.76 3.69
N PHE A 145 -3.21 -22.22 2.66
CA PHE A 145 -3.56 -22.53 1.27
C PHE A 145 -2.72 -23.64 0.65
N PHE A 146 -1.46 -23.79 1.06
CA PHE A 146 -0.52 -24.72 0.45
C PHE A 146 -0.06 -25.84 1.39
N GLY A 147 -0.53 -25.85 2.65
CA GLY A 147 -0.17 -26.90 3.60
C GLY A 147 1.35 -27.01 3.83
N ALA A 148 2.08 -25.90 3.67
CA ALA A 148 3.53 -25.91 3.72
C ALA A 148 4.02 -26.46 5.07
N GLU A 149 4.64 -27.64 5.07
CA GLU A 149 5.27 -28.25 6.26
C GLU A 149 6.66 -27.66 6.53
N ASN A 150 7.23 -26.94 5.57
CA ASN A 150 8.54 -26.28 5.68
C ASN A 150 8.39 -24.77 5.87
N SER A 151 9.33 -24.18 6.61
CA SER A 151 9.38 -22.73 6.90
C SER A 151 9.41 -21.93 5.60
N VAL A 152 8.37 -21.14 5.35
CA VAL A 152 8.41 -20.08 4.34
C VAL A 152 9.32 -18.99 4.88
N ASP A 153 10.52 -18.86 4.30
CA ASP A 153 11.42 -17.74 4.56
C ASP A 153 11.14 -16.65 3.51
N LEU A 154 11.02 -15.40 3.96
CA LEU A 154 10.89 -14.25 3.07
C LEU A 154 12.25 -13.69 2.63
N LYS A 155 13.34 -14.36 3.02
CA LYS A 155 14.72 -14.04 2.68
C LYS A 155 15.43 -15.16 1.92
#